data_AF-A0A7W7SYM5-F1
#
_entry.id   AF-A0A7W7SYM5-F1
#
_cell.length_a   1.000
_cell.length_b   1.000
_cell.length_c   1.000
_cell.angle_alpha   90.00
_cell.angle_beta   90.00
_cell.angle_gamma   90.00
#
_symmetry.space_group_name_H-M   'P 1'
#
loop_
_entity.id
_entity.type
_entity.pdbx_description
1 polymer ?
#
loop_
_entity_poly.entity_id
_entity_poly.type
_entity_poly.pdbx_seq_one_letter_code
_entity_poly.pdbx_strand_id
1 'polypeptide(L)'
;MDETLRDAVLRRLAQLDQAVAHDEAESLVPLARTGINRLADGWRLLLSLHQPDPDGRCDSCQGVLRNRRWPCRVWTTAHRHLIGEGETHRERRRPLRNPFTRIPAQSRTEVDTKPRHSLPE
;
A
#
# COMPACT_ATOMS: atom_id res chain seq x y z
N MET A 1 0.36 -28.01 -11.77
CA MET A 1 -1.08 -27.69 -11.68
C MET A 1 -1.35 -26.27 -11.13
N ASP A 2 -0.33 -25.49 -10.79
CA ASP A 2 -0.51 -24.22 -10.07
C ASP A 2 -0.56 -22.99 -11.01
N GLU A 3 0.15 -23.04 -12.14
CA GLU A 3 0.27 -21.87 -13.04
C GLU A 3 -1.06 -21.50 -13.71
N THR A 4 -1.86 -22.49 -14.11
CA THR A 4 -3.16 -22.24 -14.75
C THR A 4 -4.16 -21.60 -13.80
N LEU A 5 -4.15 -22.01 -12.53
CA LEU A 5 -4.98 -21.41 -11.47
C LEU A 5 -4.49 -19.99 -11.17
N ARG A 6 -3.19 -19.81 -10.99
CA ARG A 6 -2.55 -18.51 -10.77
C ARG A 6 -2.91 -17.52 -11.87
N ASP A 7 -2.75 -17.92 -13.13
CA ASP A 7 -3.06 -17.10 -14.29
C ASP A 7 -4.54 -16.73 -14.36
N ALA A 8 -5.43 -17.68 -14.07
CA ALA A 8 -6.86 -17.42 -14.06
C ALA A 8 -7.24 -16.36 -13.01
N VAL A 9 -6.65 -16.44 -11.81
CA VAL A 9 -6.85 -15.45 -10.74
C VAL A 9 -6.32 -14.08 -11.17
N LEU A 10 -5.09 -14.02 -11.70
CA LEU A 10 -4.48 -12.75 -12.13
C LEU A 10 -5.27 -12.09 -13.28
N ARG A 11 -5.71 -12.88 -14.26
CA ARG A 11 -6.58 -12.39 -15.34
C ARG A 11 -7.88 -11.81 -14.80
N ARG A 12 -8.50 -12.46 -13.82
CA ARG A 12 -9.75 -11.96 -13.22
C ARG A 12 -9.55 -10.62 -12.52
N LEU A 13 -8.44 -10.44 -11.81
CA LEU A 13 -8.12 -9.15 -11.17
C LEU A 13 -7.91 -8.05 -12.23
N ALA A 14 -7.18 -8.34 -13.31
CA ALA A 14 -6.98 -7.39 -14.40
C ALA A 14 -8.29 -6.96 -15.08
N GLN A 15 -9.27 -7.87 -15.21
CA GLN A 15 -10.60 -7.54 -15.74
C GLN A 15 -11.36 -6.56 -14.83
N LEU A 16 -11.25 -6.70 -13.51
CA LEU A 16 -11.87 -5.78 -12.57
C LEU A 16 -11.24 -4.38 -12.66
N ASP A 17 -9.91 -4.32 -12.80
CA ASP A 17 -9.21 -3.05 -13.01
C ASP A 17 -9.62 -2.37 -14.32
N GLN A 18 -9.81 -3.14 -15.40
CA GLN A 18 -10.27 -2.63 -16.69
C GLN A 18 -11.69 -2.07 -16.60
N ALA A 19 -12.62 -2.77 -15.94
CA ALA A 19 -14.00 -2.30 -15.78
C ALA A 19 -14.03 -0.94 -15.04
N VAL A 20 -13.28 -0.82 -13.95
CA VAL A 20 -13.16 0.45 -13.20
C VAL A 20 -12.57 1.59 -14.04
N ALA A 21 -11.68 1.27 -15.00
CA ALA A 21 -11.03 2.28 -15.83
C ALA A 21 -11.87 2.79 -17.02
N HIS A 22 -12.83 1.99 -17.51
CA HIS A 22 -13.52 2.27 -18.78
C HIS A 22 -15.04 2.44 -18.66
N ASP A 23 -15.68 1.92 -17.61
CA ASP A 23 -17.14 1.98 -17.48
C ASP A 23 -17.64 3.25 -16.77
N GLU A 24 -18.88 3.63 -17.07
CA GLU A 24 -19.57 4.75 -16.43
C GLU A 24 -19.93 4.42 -14.96
N ALA A 25 -19.93 5.44 -14.10
CA ALA A 25 -20.08 5.24 -12.66
C ALA A 25 -21.38 4.54 -12.24
N GLU A 26 -22.49 4.75 -12.94
CA GLU A 26 -23.79 4.14 -12.61
C GLU A 26 -23.86 2.64 -12.92
N SER A 27 -23.25 2.19 -14.02
CA SER A 27 -23.20 0.76 -14.37
C SER A 27 -22.26 -0.03 -13.46
N LEU A 28 -21.30 0.65 -12.82
CA LEU A 28 -20.33 0.05 -11.92
C LEU A 28 -20.85 -0.22 -10.52
N VAL A 29 -21.94 0.40 -10.05
CA VAL A 29 -22.39 0.28 -8.65
C VAL A 29 -22.73 -1.17 -8.25
N PRO A 30 -23.52 -1.95 -9.02
CA PRO A 30 -23.81 -3.34 -8.68
C PRO A 30 -22.55 -4.20 -8.72
N LEU A 31 -21.69 -3.99 -9.73
CA LEU A 31 -20.42 -4.70 -9.88
C LEU A 31 -19.48 -4.42 -8.71
N ALA A 32 -19.37 -3.17 -8.29
CA ALA A 32 -18.56 -2.73 -7.17
C ALA A 32 -19.04 -3.35 -5.85
N ARG A 33 -20.36 -3.37 -5.58
CA ARG A 33 -20.92 -3.99 -4.37
C ARG A 33 -20.57 -5.47 -4.29
N THR A 34 -20.80 -6.23 -5.36
CA THR A 34 -20.46 -7.65 -5.39
C THR A 34 -18.95 -7.88 -5.30
N GLY A 35 -18.15 -7.07 -5.98
CA GLY A 35 -16.68 -7.15 -5.95
C GLY A 35 -16.10 -6.88 -4.56
N ILE A 36 -16.54 -5.80 -3.90
CA ILE A 36 -16.11 -5.44 -2.55
C ILE A 36 -16.48 -6.54 -1.55
N ASN A 37 -17.71 -7.07 -1.61
CA ASN A 37 -18.13 -8.14 -0.71
C ASN A 37 -17.27 -9.40 -0.90
N ARG A 38 -17.05 -9.82 -2.15
CA ARG A 38 -16.18 -10.99 -2.43
C ARG A 38 -14.74 -10.79 -1.97
N LEU A 39 -14.18 -9.59 -2.15
CA LEU A 39 -12.83 -9.29 -1.66
C LEU A 39 -12.78 -9.26 -0.13
N ALA A 40 -13.77 -8.67 0.53
CA ALA A 40 -13.87 -8.66 1.98
C ALA A 40 -13.96 -10.09 2.55
N ASP A 41 -14.77 -10.95 1.93
CA ASP A 41 -14.88 -12.36 2.32
C ASP A 41 -13.57 -13.13 2.10
N GLY A 42 -12.89 -12.89 0.97
CA GLY A 42 -11.57 -13.45 0.71
C GLY A 42 -10.53 -13.03 1.76
N TRP A 43 -10.54 -11.76 2.17
CA TRP A 43 -9.67 -11.27 3.25
C TRP A 43 -10.01 -11.92 4.60
N ARG A 44 -11.29 -12.04 4.97
CA ARG A 44 -11.70 -12.71 6.22
C ARG A 44 -11.21 -14.14 6.27
N LEU A 45 -11.39 -14.89 5.18
CA LEU A 45 -10.92 -16.26 5.07
C LEU A 45 -9.39 -16.32 5.19
N LEU A 46 -8.66 -15.50 4.44
CA LEU A 46 -7.19 -15.47 4.50
C LEU A 46 -6.69 -15.11 5.90
N LEU A 47 -7.28 -14.13 6.56
CA LEU A 47 -6.89 -13.73 7.91
C LEU A 47 -7.23 -14.79 8.96
N SER A 48 -8.33 -15.54 8.79
CA SER A 48 -8.64 -16.67 9.67
C SER A 48 -7.60 -17.79 9.59
N LEU A 49 -6.96 -17.98 8.44
CA LEU A 49 -5.85 -18.93 8.30
C LEU A 49 -4.57 -18.40 8.96
N HIS A 50 -4.42 -17.08 9.14
CA HIS A 50 -3.23 -16.44 9.67
C HIS A 50 -3.39 -15.96 11.12
N GLN A 51 -4.13 -16.69 11.95
CA GLN A 51 -4.26 -16.37 13.38
C GLN A 51 -2.95 -16.63 14.15
N PRO A 52 -2.71 -15.91 15.26
CA PRO A 52 -1.66 -16.25 16.20
C PRO A 52 -2.02 -17.51 16.99
N ASP A 53 -1.04 -18.38 17.21
CA ASP A 53 -1.05 -19.47 18.17
C ASP A 53 -0.95 -18.91 19.62
N PRO A 54 -1.11 -19.76 20.66
CA PRO A 54 -0.94 -19.33 22.05
C PRO A 54 0.44 -18.72 22.36
N ASP A 55 1.46 -19.01 21.55
CA ASP A 55 2.83 -18.48 21.66
C ASP A 55 3.02 -17.16 20.86
N GLY A 56 1.95 -16.62 20.27
CA GLY A 56 1.97 -15.38 19.49
C GLY A 56 2.61 -15.51 18.11
N ARG A 57 2.57 -16.69 17.48
CA ARG A 57 3.16 -16.98 16.17
C ARG A 57 2.10 -17.42 15.16
N CYS A 58 2.37 -17.24 13.87
CA CYS A 58 1.44 -17.66 12.83
C CYS A 58 1.83 -19.03 12.26
N ASP A 59 0.96 -20.02 12.40
CA ASP A 59 1.18 -21.42 11.97
C ASP A 59 1.12 -21.60 10.45
N SER A 60 0.30 -20.81 9.75
CA SER A 60 0.14 -20.91 8.28
C SER A 60 1.27 -20.24 7.50
N CYS A 61 2.14 -19.48 8.16
CA CYS A 61 3.31 -18.90 7.52
C CYS A 61 4.38 -19.98 7.31
N GLN A 62 4.33 -20.67 6.15
CA GLN A 62 5.30 -21.70 5.78
C GLN A 62 6.73 -21.16 5.83
N GLY A 63 7.48 -21.63 6.81
CA GLY A 63 8.92 -21.45 6.93
C GLY A 63 9.45 -22.57 7.83
N VAL A 64 10.10 -23.55 7.21
CA VAL A 64 10.55 -24.85 7.77
C VAL A 64 11.35 -24.74 9.08
N LEU A 65 11.76 -23.53 9.51
CA LEU A 65 12.50 -23.34 10.76
C LEU A 65 11.90 -22.38 11.79
N ARG A 66 10.92 -21.50 11.49
CA ARG A 66 10.33 -20.59 12.50
C ARG A 66 8.96 -20.06 12.05
N ASN A 67 7.90 -20.49 12.72
CA ASN A 67 6.63 -19.76 12.78
C ASN A 67 6.94 -18.28 13.02
N ARG A 68 6.47 -17.41 12.11
CA ARG A 68 6.76 -15.98 12.15
C ARG A 68 6.00 -15.36 13.33
N ARG A 69 6.66 -14.46 14.07
CA ARG A 69 6.00 -13.68 15.13
C ARG A 69 4.84 -12.90 14.52
N TRP A 70 3.71 -12.92 15.20
CA TRP A 70 2.55 -12.12 14.86
C TRP A 70 2.84 -10.63 15.16
N PRO A 71 2.35 -9.67 14.35
CA PRO A 71 1.59 -9.84 13.11
C PRO A 71 2.48 -10.26 11.93
N CYS A 72 2.05 -11.28 11.19
CA CYS A 72 2.79 -11.77 10.03
C CYS A 72 2.59 -10.89 8.78
N ARG A 73 3.32 -11.17 7.70
CA ARG A 73 3.29 -10.35 6.46
C ARG A 73 1.88 -10.19 5.89
N VAL A 74 1.03 -11.21 5.98
CA VAL A 74 -0.36 -11.15 5.54
C VAL A 74 -1.15 -10.12 6.32
N TRP A 75 -1.07 -10.12 7.66
CA TRP A 75 -1.70 -9.11 8.52
C TRP A 75 -1.19 -7.69 8.25
N THR A 76 0.12 -7.52 8.08
CA THR A 76 0.69 -6.20 7.74
C THR A 76 0.20 -5.69 6.37
N THR A 77 0.00 -6.60 5.41
CA THR A 77 -0.52 -6.29 4.07
C THR A 77 -2.01 -5.93 4.15
N ALA A 78 -2.80 -6.70 4.90
CA ALA A 78 -4.21 -6.41 5.15
C ALA A 78 -4.38 -5.04 5.83
N HIS A 79 -3.59 -4.77 6.88
CA HIS A 79 -3.62 -3.46 7.55
C HIS A 79 -3.34 -2.32 6.57
N ARG A 80 -2.32 -2.45 5.71
CA ARG A 80 -2.03 -1.45 4.68
C ARG A 80 -3.19 -1.28 3.70
N HIS A 81 -3.71 -2.36 3.12
CA HIS A 81 -4.69 -2.23 2.04
C HIS A 81 -6.14 -2.00 2.49
N LEU A 82 -6.50 -2.37 3.73
CA LEU A 82 -7.86 -2.22 4.27
C LEU A 82 -8.01 -0.99 5.17
N ILE A 83 -6.93 -0.54 5.82
CA ILE A 83 -6.96 0.54 6.83
C ILE A 83 -6.04 1.69 6.44
N GLY A 84 -4.80 1.38 6.04
CA GLY A 84 -3.79 2.35 5.67
C GLY A 84 -4.00 2.95 4.29
N GLU A 85 -4.93 3.89 4.19
CA GLU A 85 -5.00 4.91 3.13
C GLU A 85 -4.86 4.38 1.71
N GLY A 86 -5.99 4.19 1.04
CA GLY A 86 -6.03 3.98 -0.40
C GLY A 86 -5.42 5.18 -1.13
N GLU A 87 -4.12 5.11 -1.44
CA GLU A 87 -3.50 6.00 -2.41
C GLU A 87 -4.34 5.92 -3.69
N THR A 88 -5.00 7.03 -4.00
CA THR A 88 -5.82 7.13 -5.21
C THR A 88 -4.98 6.71 -6.42
N HIS A 89 -5.59 6.02 -7.38
CA HIS A 89 -4.94 5.47 -8.59
C HIS A 89 -3.97 6.44 -9.32
N ARG A 90 -4.11 7.76 -9.11
CA ARG A 90 -3.23 8.82 -9.64
C ARG A 90 -1.80 8.80 -9.08
N GLU A 91 -1.57 8.34 -7.86
CA GLU A 91 -0.22 8.38 -7.25
C GLU A 91 0.70 7.24 -7.70
N ARG A 92 0.15 6.12 -8.20
CA ARG A 92 0.94 4.98 -8.70
C ARG A 92 1.80 5.30 -9.94
N ARG A 93 1.54 6.42 -10.62
CA ARG A 93 2.33 6.87 -11.78
C ARG A 93 3.47 7.82 -11.41
N ARG A 94 3.65 8.16 -10.14
CA ARG A 94 4.79 9.00 -9.73
C ARG A 94 6.06 8.15 -9.69
N PRO A 95 7.15 8.59 -10.35
CA PRO A 95 8.45 7.95 -10.17
C PRO A 95 8.80 7.91 -8.69
N LEU A 96 9.26 6.76 -8.20
CA LEU A 96 9.72 6.57 -6.83
C LEU A 96 10.74 7.68 -6.49
N ARG A 97 10.34 8.61 -5.63
CA ARG A 97 11.24 9.66 -5.15
C ARG A 97 12.29 8.99 -4.27
N ASN A 98 13.52 8.90 -4.77
CA ASN A 98 14.62 8.23 -4.11
C ASN A 98 14.93 8.90 -2.74
N PRO A 99 14.75 8.21 -1.60
CA PRO A 99 15.02 8.77 -0.28
C PRO A 99 16.52 8.97 0.01
N PHE A 100 17.40 8.50 -0.88
CA PHE A 100 18.86 8.60 -0.74
C PHE A 100 19.47 9.87 -1.37
N THR A 101 18.71 10.69 -2.10
CA THR A 101 19.19 12.01 -2.53
C THR A 101 18.98 13.03 -1.41
N ARG A 102 19.71 12.89 -0.30
CA ARG A 102 19.98 14.01 0.60
C ARG A 102 21.10 14.82 -0.03
N ILE A 103 20.78 15.96 -0.63
CA ILE A 103 21.78 16.97 -0.97
C ILE A 103 22.22 17.57 0.38
N PRO A 104 23.51 17.46 0.79
CA PRO A 104 23.99 18.15 1.96
C PRO A 104 24.42 19.57 1.53
N ALA A 105 23.63 20.58 1.87
CA ALA A 105 24.11 21.96 1.87
C ALA A 105 24.60 22.29 3.28
N GLN A 106 25.85 21.92 3.58
CA GLN A 106 26.53 22.43 4.77
C GLN A 106 27.05 23.85 4.50
N SER A 107 26.65 24.75 5.40
CA SER A 107 27.42 25.85 5.97
C SER A 107 28.05 26.89 5.06
N ARG A 108 27.71 28.17 5.28
CA ARG A 108 28.70 29.24 5.47
C ARG A 108 28.10 30.41 6.27
N THR A 109 28.52 30.45 7.53
CA THR A 109 28.99 31.62 8.31
C THR A 109 28.13 32.88 8.41
N GLU A 110 27.77 33.14 9.67
CA GLU A 110 27.55 34.45 10.29
C GLU A 110 28.51 35.56 9.83
N VAL A 111 28.09 36.78 10.22
CA VAL A 111 28.77 38.08 10.24
C VAL A 111 28.48 38.94 9.00
N ASP A 112 27.54 39.89 9.15
CA ASP A 112 27.91 41.32 9.13
C ASP A 112 26.73 42.24 9.54
N THR A 113 26.96 42.96 10.65
CA THR A 113 26.75 44.40 10.93
C THR A 113 25.53 45.18 10.37
N LYS A 114 24.83 45.84 11.30
CA LYS A 114 23.79 46.88 11.13
C LYS A 114 24.33 48.15 10.42
N PRO A 115 23.53 48.87 9.60
CA PRO A 115 23.03 50.21 10.02
C PRO A 115 21.59 50.51 9.52
N ARG A 116 20.66 50.99 10.36
CA ARG A 116 20.24 52.40 10.56
C ARG A 116 20.03 53.24 9.27
N HIS A 117 18.76 53.63 9.08
CA HIS A 117 18.15 54.67 8.21
C HIS A 117 19.06 55.75 7.57
N SER A 118 18.74 56.16 6.33
CA SER A 118 18.37 57.56 5.91
C SER A 118 17.90 57.63 4.44
N LEU A 119 17.06 58.63 4.14
CA LEU A 119 16.38 58.98 2.87
C LEU A 119 17.31 59.53 1.75
N PRO A 120 16.81 59.68 0.51
CA PRO A 120 17.58 60.19 -0.64
C PRO A 120 17.51 61.72 -0.83
N GLU A 121 18.60 62.31 -1.31
CA GLU A 121 18.65 63.48 -2.22
C GLU A 121 19.77 63.27 -3.25
#